data_AF-A0A2V9TUB7-F1
#
_entry.id   AF-A0A2V9TUB7-F1
#
_cell.length_a   1.000
_cell.length_b   1.000
_cell.length_c   1.000
_cell.angle_alpha   90.00
_cell.angle_beta   90.00
_cell.angle_gamma   90.00
#
_symmetry.space_group_name_H-M   'P 1'
#
loop_
_entity.id
_entity.type
_entity.pdbx_description
1 polymer ?
#
loop_
_entity_poly.entity_id
_entity_poly.type
_entity_poly.pdbx_seq_one_letter_code
_entity_poly.pdbx_strand_id
1 'polypeptide(L)'
;MATNLVQIEKDEEIKQRLQAERARLRQIAGLDQPSHFHRPVERAFTAEERNQVTILFGGFTWKHEDLIRAVFQGCGYRCEKLPVPNVAAFQTGKEYGNNGQCNPTYFTVGNLVQYLQFLEKEGIPRQQILDNYVFFTAGSCGPCRFGMYEAEYRFALQNAGFDGFRVLLFKDSDGIKAASGEPGLKFTIDFGFGMLNAMHLGDVINDLIYQIRPFEVNKGETDRVFREMVDGLCEDLRSRKSFEIEERAPEWAKPKFKSNKVLRNMANVFGKWHEHMWGKDYLNALHAAREKMNSIEVDRTKVKSLVKITGEFWAQITEGDGNFHMFDFLEREG
;
A
#
# COMPACT_ATOMS: atom_id res chain seq x y z
N MET A 1 -25.47 -48.22 -29.53
CA MET A 1 -26.30 -47.02 -29.72
C MET A 1 -25.74 -46.29 -30.92
N ALA A 2 -26.52 -46.17 -32.00
CA ALA A 2 -26.06 -45.52 -33.23
C ALA A 2 -25.92 -44.02 -32.98
N THR A 3 -24.70 -43.49 -33.10
CA THR A 3 -24.46 -42.05 -33.11
C THR A 3 -25.05 -41.51 -34.40
N ASN A 4 -26.25 -40.91 -34.34
CA ASN A 4 -26.86 -40.21 -35.46
C ASN A 4 -26.03 -38.95 -35.77
N LEU A 5 -24.99 -39.11 -36.59
CA LEU A 5 -24.25 -37.99 -37.14
C LEU A 5 -25.11 -37.33 -38.23
N VAL A 6 -25.45 -36.06 -38.01
CA VAL A 6 -26.22 -35.26 -38.97
C VAL A 6 -25.33 -35.01 -40.20
N GLN A 7 -25.77 -35.44 -41.38
CA GLN A 7 -25.14 -35.02 -42.64
C GLN A 7 -25.54 -33.57 -42.92
N ILE A 8 -24.55 -32.68 -42.97
CA ILE A 8 -24.76 -31.26 -43.24
C ILE A 8 -24.03 -30.93 -44.55
N GLU A 9 -24.78 -30.50 -45.56
CA GLU A 9 -24.25 -30.21 -46.90
C GLU A 9 -23.91 -28.73 -47.12
N LYS A 10 -24.40 -27.83 -46.26
CA LYS A 10 -24.26 -26.37 -46.40
C LYS A 10 -23.97 -25.68 -45.07
N ASP A 11 -22.98 -24.80 -45.06
CA ASP A 11 -22.54 -24.04 -43.88
C ASP A 11 -23.65 -23.17 -43.23
N GLU A 12 -24.61 -22.70 -44.02
CA GLU A 12 -25.74 -21.90 -43.49
C GLU A 12 -26.65 -22.70 -42.55
N GLU A 13 -26.82 -23.99 -42.81
CA GLU A 13 -27.61 -24.85 -41.93
C GLU A 13 -26.91 -25.05 -40.57
N ILE A 14 -25.58 -25.13 -40.57
CA ILE A 14 -24.77 -25.18 -39.34
C ILE A 14 -24.96 -23.89 -38.54
N LYS A 15 -24.86 -22.73 -39.19
CA LYS A 15 -25.00 -21.42 -38.53
C LYS A 15 -26.38 -21.25 -37.90
N GLN A 16 -27.44 -21.64 -38.60
CA GLN A 16 -28.81 -21.53 -38.08
C GLN A 16 -29.02 -22.43 -36.86
N ARG A 17 -28.56 -23.67 -36.90
CA ARG A 17 -28.64 -24.60 -35.75
C ARG A 17 -27.81 -24.11 -34.57
N LEU A 18 -26.60 -23.60 -34.82
CA LEU A 18 -25.76 -22.98 -33.78
C LEU A 18 -26.42 -21.74 -33.17
N GLN A 19 -27.05 -20.89 -33.98
CA GLN A 19 -27.77 -19.71 -33.48
C GLN A 19 -29.00 -20.11 -32.66
N ALA A 20 -29.78 -21.09 -33.11
CA ALA A 20 -30.95 -21.60 -32.39
C ALA A 20 -30.55 -22.23 -31.04
N GLU A 21 -29.50 -23.06 -31.03
CA GLU A 21 -29.01 -23.65 -29.78
C GLU A 21 -28.39 -22.59 -28.87
N ARG A 22 -27.66 -21.61 -29.41
CA ARG A 22 -27.12 -20.48 -28.64
C ARG A 22 -28.25 -19.66 -28.02
N ALA A 23 -29.34 -19.39 -28.74
CA ALA A 23 -30.51 -18.69 -28.22
C ALA A 23 -31.18 -19.51 -27.10
N ARG A 24 -31.38 -20.82 -27.31
CA ARG A 24 -31.91 -21.74 -26.29
C ARG A 24 -31.07 -21.74 -25.01
N LEU A 25 -29.74 -21.87 -25.16
CA LEU A 25 -28.81 -21.87 -24.02
C LEU A 25 -28.76 -20.51 -23.31
N ARG A 26 -28.83 -19.40 -24.05
CA ARG A 26 -28.90 -18.05 -23.45
C ARG A 26 -30.18 -17.87 -22.64
N GLN A 27 -31.31 -18.36 -23.13
CA GLN A 27 -32.58 -18.29 -22.41
C GLN A 27 -32.58 -19.16 -21.15
N ILE A 28 -32.06 -20.39 -21.24
CA ILE A 28 -31.89 -21.30 -20.08
C ILE A 28 -30.97 -20.67 -19.03
N ALA A 29 -29.89 -20.00 -19.46
CA ALA A 29 -28.94 -19.33 -18.57
C ALA A 29 -29.40 -17.92 -18.11
N GLY A 30 -30.56 -17.42 -18.55
CA GLY A 30 -31.05 -16.09 -18.20
C GLY A 30 -30.24 -14.92 -18.78
N LEU A 31 -29.53 -15.12 -19.89
CA LEU A 31 -28.60 -14.15 -20.52
C LEU A 31 -29.26 -13.24 -21.57
N ASP A 32 -30.59 -13.23 -21.68
CA ASP A 32 -31.34 -12.41 -22.65
C ASP A 32 -31.51 -10.97 -22.17
N GLN A 33 -31.47 -10.74 -20.85
CA GLN A 33 -31.43 -9.41 -20.23
C GLN A 33 -30.37 -9.40 -19.13
N PRO A 34 -29.07 -9.43 -19.48
CA PRO A 34 -28.03 -9.43 -18.48
C PRO A 34 -28.08 -8.11 -17.70
N SER A 35 -28.26 -8.19 -16.38
CA SER A 35 -27.95 -7.06 -15.52
C SER A 35 -26.45 -6.82 -15.62
N HIS A 36 -26.05 -5.62 -16.07
CA HIS A 36 -24.65 -5.26 -16.04
C HIS A 36 -24.18 -5.29 -14.58
N PHE A 37 -23.03 -5.92 -14.34
CA PHE A 37 -22.42 -5.89 -13.02
C PHE A 37 -22.14 -4.44 -12.65
N HIS A 38 -22.78 -3.98 -11.58
CA HIS A 38 -22.44 -2.74 -10.93
C HIS A 38 -21.66 -3.07 -9.67
N ARG A 39 -20.55 -2.36 -9.50
CA ARG A 39 -19.76 -2.47 -8.29
C ARG A 39 -20.63 -2.10 -7.08
N PRO A 40 -20.58 -2.88 -5.99
CA PRO A 40 -21.24 -2.52 -4.74
C PRO A 40 -20.84 -1.12 -4.26
N VAL A 41 -21.80 -0.38 -3.72
CA VAL A 41 -21.55 0.94 -3.12
C VAL A 41 -20.91 0.73 -1.76
N GLU A 42 -19.68 1.21 -1.62
CA GLU A 42 -18.90 1.09 -0.40
C GLU A 42 -19.26 2.19 0.59
N ARG A 43 -19.18 1.90 1.89
CA ARG A 43 -19.26 2.92 2.93
C ARG A 43 -18.03 3.83 2.85
N ALA A 44 -18.25 5.13 2.65
CA ALA A 44 -17.17 6.10 2.59
C ALA A 44 -16.49 6.29 3.97
N PHE A 45 -15.21 6.64 3.94
CA PHE A 45 -14.51 7.22 5.10
C PHE A 45 -14.67 8.75 5.01
N THR A 46 -15.32 9.37 5.99
CA THR A 46 -15.66 10.81 5.96
C THR A 46 -14.80 11.65 6.89
N ALA A 47 -14.81 12.97 6.69
CA ALA A 47 -14.02 13.92 7.48
C ALA A 47 -14.34 13.87 8.99
N GLU A 48 -15.60 13.63 9.35
CA GLU A 48 -16.08 13.56 10.74
C GLU A 48 -15.48 12.37 11.48
N GLU A 49 -15.17 11.29 10.75
CA GLU A 49 -14.62 10.06 11.31
C GLU A 49 -13.11 10.12 11.53
N ARG A 50 -12.42 11.19 11.10
CA ARG A 50 -10.93 11.25 11.10
C ARG A 50 -10.30 11.05 12.46
N ASN A 51 -10.94 11.54 13.53
CA ASN A 51 -10.40 11.47 14.89
C ASN A 51 -10.62 10.11 15.57
N GLN A 52 -11.51 9.27 15.03
CA GLN A 52 -11.86 7.96 15.59
C GLN A 52 -11.29 6.80 14.77
N VAL A 53 -11.31 6.93 13.45
CA VAL A 53 -10.92 5.86 12.53
C VAL A 53 -9.40 5.72 12.46
N THR A 54 -8.93 4.49 12.58
CA THR A 54 -7.53 4.09 12.41
C THR A 54 -7.33 3.51 11.02
N ILE A 55 -6.38 4.09 10.28
CA ILE A 55 -5.97 3.62 8.97
C ILE A 55 -4.97 2.47 9.16
N LEU A 56 -5.31 1.30 8.65
CA LEU A 56 -4.43 0.14 8.57
C LEU A 56 -3.79 0.09 7.19
N PHE A 57 -2.52 -0.26 7.12
CA PHE A 57 -1.82 -0.51 5.86
C PHE A 57 -0.69 -1.51 6.10
N GLY A 58 -0.17 -2.11 5.05
CA GLY A 58 0.99 -2.98 5.16
C GLY A 58 1.35 -3.66 3.84
N GLY A 59 2.43 -4.43 3.89
CA GLY A 59 2.97 -5.15 2.75
C GLY A 59 4.18 -4.48 2.11
N PHE A 60 4.94 -3.72 2.90
CA PHE A 60 6.27 -3.27 2.53
C PHE A 60 7.28 -3.74 3.58
N THR A 61 8.56 -3.41 3.41
CA THR A 61 9.55 -3.64 4.47
C THR A 61 9.27 -2.71 5.66
N TRP A 62 9.70 -3.10 6.85
CA TRP A 62 9.45 -2.31 8.07
C TRP A 62 9.92 -0.86 7.95
N LYS A 63 10.98 -0.61 7.16
CA LYS A 63 11.58 0.70 6.89
C LYS A 63 10.56 1.62 6.20
N HIS A 64 9.95 1.12 5.13
CA HIS A 64 8.90 1.83 4.41
C HIS A 64 7.70 2.06 5.32
N GLU A 65 7.25 1.01 6.01
CA GLU A 65 6.04 1.08 6.81
C GLU A 65 6.19 2.06 7.99
N ASP A 66 7.34 2.10 8.65
CA ASP A 66 7.57 3.06 9.75
C ASP A 66 7.60 4.51 9.26
N LEU A 67 8.20 4.77 8.09
CA LEU A 67 8.23 6.10 7.48
C LEU A 67 6.83 6.53 6.99
N ILE A 68 6.09 5.62 6.33
CA ILE A 68 4.71 5.87 5.89
C ILE A 68 3.81 6.18 7.09
N ARG A 69 3.92 5.39 8.17
CA ARG A 69 3.18 5.63 9.42
C ARG A 69 3.49 7.01 9.98
N ALA A 70 4.77 7.41 10.00
CA ALA A 70 5.18 8.73 10.45
C ALA A 70 4.55 9.86 9.63
N VAL A 71 4.47 9.72 8.30
CA VAL A 71 3.81 10.70 7.42
C VAL A 71 2.31 10.80 7.71
N PHE A 72 1.61 9.68 7.85
CA PHE A 72 0.18 9.69 8.22
C PHE A 72 -0.04 10.39 9.56
N GLN A 73 0.76 10.06 10.57
CA GLN A 73 0.68 10.64 11.90
C GLN A 73 1.00 12.15 11.89
N GLY A 74 2.03 12.57 11.15
CA GLY A 74 2.39 13.99 10.98
C GLY A 74 1.31 14.79 10.25
N CYS A 75 0.53 14.14 9.38
CA CYS A 75 -0.65 14.74 8.74
C CYS A 75 -1.93 14.70 9.63
N GLY A 76 -1.83 14.22 10.88
CA GLY A 76 -2.94 14.19 11.83
C GLY A 76 -3.89 13.01 11.68
N TYR A 77 -3.48 11.92 11.01
CA TYR A 77 -4.26 10.69 10.91
C TYR A 77 -3.83 9.65 11.95
N ARG A 78 -4.80 8.92 12.50
CA ARG A 78 -4.52 7.69 13.24
C ARG A 78 -4.16 6.61 12.24
N CYS A 79 -2.98 6.04 12.38
CA CYS A 79 -2.46 5.08 11.40
C CYS A 79 -1.58 4.05 12.08
N GLU A 80 -1.83 2.78 11.77
CA GLU A 80 -1.05 1.64 12.26
C GLU A 80 -0.70 0.71 11.11
N LYS A 81 0.53 0.17 11.16
CA LYS A 81 0.98 -0.84 10.21
C LYS A 81 0.50 -2.22 10.66
N LEU A 82 0.16 -3.07 9.69
CA LEU A 82 -0.05 -4.49 9.96
C LEU A 82 1.28 -5.14 10.38
N PRO A 83 1.24 -6.24 11.16
CA PRO A 83 2.44 -7.02 11.44
C PRO A 83 3.03 -7.60 10.15
N VAL A 84 4.29 -8.03 10.19
CA VAL A 84 4.91 -8.73 9.05
C VAL A 84 4.14 -10.03 8.79
N PRO A 85 3.67 -10.27 7.55
CA PRO A 85 2.86 -11.44 7.25
C PRO A 85 3.67 -12.73 7.41
N ASN A 86 3.06 -13.73 8.06
CA ASN A 86 3.66 -15.03 8.30
C ASN A 86 3.05 -16.15 7.43
N VAL A 87 3.57 -17.38 7.52
CA VAL A 87 3.00 -18.53 6.77
C VAL A 87 1.53 -18.79 7.17
N ALA A 88 1.15 -18.52 8.42
CA ALA A 88 -0.25 -18.64 8.82
C ALA A 88 -1.13 -17.64 8.05
N ALA A 89 -0.66 -16.39 7.88
CA ALA A 89 -1.35 -15.37 7.08
C ALA A 89 -1.53 -15.85 5.64
N PHE A 90 -0.52 -16.48 5.04
CA PHE A 90 -0.65 -17.11 3.72
C PHE A 90 -1.76 -18.17 3.69
N GLN A 91 -1.84 -19.06 4.69
CA GLN A 91 -2.90 -20.08 4.74
C GLN A 91 -4.29 -19.45 4.92
N THR A 92 -4.42 -18.45 5.81
CA THR A 92 -5.65 -17.68 6.00
C THR A 92 -6.08 -16.99 4.71
N GLY A 93 -5.14 -16.42 3.95
CA GLY A 93 -5.40 -15.80 2.67
C GLY A 93 -5.92 -16.79 1.63
N LYS A 94 -5.44 -18.03 1.63
CA LYS A 94 -5.96 -19.10 0.78
C LYS A 94 -7.33 -19.63 1.23
N GLU A 95 -7.57 -19.64 2.53
CA GLU A 95 -8.84 -20.10 3.11
C GLU A 95 -10.00 -19.16 2.77
N TYR A 96 -9.79 -17.84 2.94
CA TYR A 96 -10.85 -16.86 2.73
C TYR A 96 -10.82 -16.21 1.34
N GLY A 97 -9.67 -16.19 0.67
CA GLY A 97 -9.49 -15.58 -0.65
C GLY A 97 -9.74 -16.53 -1.83
N ASN A 98 -9.58 -16.00 -3.03
CA ASN A 98 -9.69 -16.81 -4.25
C ASN A 98 -8.38 -17.59 -4.53
N ASN A 99 -8.48 -18.92 -4.62
CA ASN A 99 -7.37 -19.83 -4.94
C ASN A 99 -6.69 -19.57 -6.31
N GLY A 100 -7.27 -18.73 -7.16
CA GLY A 100 -6.70 -18.28 -8.41
C GLY A 100 -5.72 -17.11 -8.30
N GLN A 101 -5.43 -16.59 -7.11
CA GLN A 101 -4.58 -15.41 -6.90
C GLN A 101 -3.08 -15.73 -6.77
N CYS A 102 -2.23 -14.70 -6.86
CA CYS A 102 -0.78 -14.84 -6.68
C CYS A 102 -0.40 -14.84 -5.18
N ASN A 103 0.79 -15.36 -4.86
CA ASN A 103 1.27 -15.47 -3.48
C ASN A 103 1.19 -14.17 -2.67
N PRO A 104 1.57 -12.99 -3.20
CA PRO A 104 1.51 -11.77 -2.42
C PRO A 104 0.08 -11.43 -1.96
N THR A 105 -0.94 -11.70 -2.79
CA THR A 105 -2.34 -11.51 -2.39
C THR A 105 -2.69 -12.35 -1.17
N TYR A 106 -2.26 -13.61 -1.13
CA TYR A 106 -2.54 -14.48 0.02
C TYR A 106 -1.91 -13.96 1.30
N PHE A 107 -0.64 -13.55 1.25
CA PHE A 107 0.02 -12.97 2.40
C PHE A 107 -0.67 -11.67 2.85
N THR A 108 -0.94 -10.74 1.94
CA THR A 108 -1.46 -9.42 2.33
C THR A 108 -2.91 -9.48 2.82
N VAL A 109 -3.77 -10.20 2.10
CA VAL A 109 -5.19 -10.37 2.47
C VAL A 109 -5.30 -11.16 3.76
N GLY A 110 -4.58 -12.27 3.86
CA GLY A 110 -4.61 -13.11 5.05
C GLY A 110 -4.06 -12.38 6.27
N ASN A 111 -3.06 -11.53 6.12
CA ASN A 111 -2.52 -10.72 7.22
C ASN A 111 -3.53 -9.70 7.74
N LEU A 112 -4.27 -9.04 6.85
CA LEU A 112 -5.37 -8.17 7.25
C LEU A 112 -6.45 -8.96 8.00
N VAL A 113 -6.90 -10.10 7.45
CA VAL A 113 -7.93 -10.94 8.10
C VAL A 113 -7.47 -11.39 9.50
N GLN A 114 -6.25 -11.90 9.62
CA GLN A 114 -5.69 -12.30 10.92
C GLN A 114 -5.64 -11.15 11.91
N TYR A 115 -5.23 -9.96 11.46
CA TYR A 115 -5.19 -8.79 12.33
C TYR A 115 -6.59 -8.42 12.85
N LEU A 116 -7.61 -8.46 12.00
CA LEU A 116 -8.98 -8.18 12.44
C LEU A 116 -9.52 -9.26 13.38
N GLN A 117 -9.23 -10.55 13.12
CA GLN A 117 -9.56 -11.65 14.03
C GLN A 117 -8.86 -11.51 15.39
N PHE A 118 -7.60 -11.03 15.38
CA PHE A 118 -6.87 -10.72 16.60
C PHE A 118 -7.55 -9.60 17.40
N LEU A 119 -7.92 -8.48 16.76
CA LEU A 119 -8.64 -7.39 17.42
C LEU A 119 -9.94 -7.87 18.07
N GLU A 120 -10.68 -8.74 17.38
CA GLU A 120 -11.91 -9.34 17.92
C GLU A 120 -11.64 -10.24 19.13
N LYS A 121 -10.57 -11.04 19.06
CA LYS A 121 -10.14 -11.91 20.17
C LYS A 121 -9.69 -11.12 21.39
N GLU A 122 -9.08 -9.95 21.20
CA GLU A 122 -8.73 -8.99 22.27
C GLU A 122 -9.95 -8.28 22.87
N GLY A 123 -11.16 -8.61 22.41
CA GLY A 123 -12.41 -8.13 22.99
C GLY A 123 -13.00 -6.90 22.31
N ILE A 124 -12.46 -6.45 21.17
CA ILE A 124 -13.05 -5.37 20.38
C ILE A 124 -14.24 -5.94 19.60
N PRO A 125 -15.49 -5.48 19.83
CA PRO A 125 -16.64 -6.00 19.10
C PRO A 125 -16.49 -5.77 17.60
N ARG A 126 -16.91 -6.76 16.80
CA ARG A 126 -16.81 -6.69 15.33
C ARG A 126 -17.35 -5.40 14.73
N GLN A 127 -18.52 -4.95 15.19
CA GLN A 127 -19.12 -3.70 14.72
C GLN A 127 -18.18 -2.50 14.94
N GLN A 128 -17.53 -2.44 16.09
CA GLN A 128 -16.54 -1.42 16.40
C GLN A 128 -15.30 -1.53 15.50
N ILE A 129 -14.89 -2.74 15.10
CA ILE A 129 -13.81 -2.95 14.13
C ILE A 129 -14.20 -2.36 12.77
N LEU A 130 -15.40 -2.69 12.26
CA LEU A 130 -15.90 -2.17 10.98
C LEU A 130 -15.92 -0.63 10.99
N ASP A 131 -16.40 -0.04 12.09
CA ASP A 131 -16.65 1.40 12.25
C ASP A 131 -15.40 2.24 12.52
N ASN A 132 -14.40 1.67 13.21
CA ASN A 132 -13.22 2.42 13.63
C ASN A 132 -11.92 2.03 12.91
N TYR A 133 -11.97 1.10 11.95
CA TYR A 133 -10.82 0.76 11.14
C TYR A 133 -11.15 0.81 9.65
N VAL A 134 -10.13 1.13 8.86
CA VAL A 134 -10.13 1.07 7.40
C VAL A 134 -8.80 0.53 6.92
N PHE A 135 -8.78 -0.18 5.80
CA PHE A 135 -7.53 -0.62 5.19
C PHE A 135 -7.19 0.25 3.98
N PHE A 136 -5.99 0.83 3.95
CA PHE A 136 -5.48 1.64 2.87
C PHE A 136 -4.44 0.85 2.07
N THR A 137 -4.65 0.75 0.76
CA THR A 137 -3.73 0.09 -0.17
C THR A 137 -3.66 0.83 -1.50
N ALA A 138 -2.57 0.63 -2.25
CA ALA A 138 -2.52 1.09 -3.62
C ALA A 138 -3.44 0.23 -4.52
N GLY A 139 -4.07 0.88 -5.49
CA GLY A 139 -4.77 0.22 -6.59
C GLY A 139 -4.02 0.42 -7.90
N SER A 140 -4.22 -0.48 -8.86
CA SER A 140 -3.68 -0.35 -10.21
C SER A 140 -4.71 -0.75 -11.26
N CYS A 141 -4.56 -0.23 -12.48
CA CYS A 141 -5.33 -0.65 -13.65
C CYS A 141 -4.49 -1.47 -14.65
N GLY A 142 -3.33 -1.97 -14.24
CA GLY A 142 -2.43 -2.76 -15.08
C GLY A 142 -2.89 -4.20 -15.34
N PRO A 143 -2.22 -4.92 -16.26
CA PRO A 143 -2.55 -6.30 -16.62
C PRO A 143 -2.18 -7.33 -15.53
N CYS A 144 -1.47 -6.89 -14.49
CA CYS A 144 -1.11 -7.74 -13.35
C CYS A 144 -2.34 -7.99 -12.46
N ARG A 145 -2.34 -9.12 -11.73
CA ARG A 145 -3.35 -9.44 -10.70
C ARG A 145 -3.45 -8.38 -9.61
N PHE A 146 -2.44 -7.52 -9.46
CA PHE A 146 -2.47 -6.38 -8.53
C PHE A 146 -3.71 -5.48 -8.73
N GLY A 147 -4.18 -5.30 -9.96
CA GLY A 147 -5.42 -4.54 -10.22
C GLY A 147 -6.68 -5.17 -9.64
N MET A 148 -6.65 -6.47 -9.31
CA MET A 148 -7.75 -7.20 -8.69
C MET A 148 -7.65 -7.26 -7.17
N TYR A 149 -6.54 -6.82 -6.54
CA TYR A 149 -6.35 -6.96 -5.09
C TYR A 149 -7.47 -6.31 -4.29
N GLU A 150 -7.96 -5.18 -4.78
CA GLU A 150 -9.10 -4.47 -4.21
C GLU A 150 -10.33 -5.39 -4.02
N ALA A 151 -10.69 -6.15 -5.05
CA ALA A 151 -11.82 -7.06 -5.03
C ALA A 151 -11.52 -8.27 -4.15
N GLU A 152 -10.29 -8.75 -4.17
CA GLU A 152 -9.85 -9.91 -3.38
C GLU A 152 -9.83 -9.61 -1.87
N TYR A 153 -9.38 -8.43 -1.45
CA TYR A 153 -9.50 -8.02 -0.05
C TYR A 153 -10.96 -8.05 0.41
N ARG A 154 -11.87 -7.48 -0.37
CA ARG A 154 -13.30 -7.43 -0.02
C ARG A 154 -13.93 -8.82 0.04
N PHE A 155 -13.65 -9.63 -0.97
CA PHE A 155 -14.14 -11.01 -1.05
C PHE A 155 -13.69 -11.81 0.18
N ALA A 156 -12.41 -11.75 0.53
CA ALA A 156 -11.89 -12.45 1.69
C ALA A 156 -12.42 -11.89 3.03
N LEU A 157 -12.54 -10.57 3.16
CA LEU A 157 -13.13 -9.94 4.36
C LEU A 157 -14.58 -10.38 4.55
N GLN A 158 -15.37 -10.44 3.47
CA GLN A 158 -16.73 -10.96 3.51
C GLN A 158 -16.77 -12.42 3.94
N ASN A 159 -15.94 -13.28 3.35
CA ASN A 159 -15.85 -14.70 3.71
C ASN A 159 -15.38 -14.92 5.15
N ALA A 160 -14.53 -14.03 5.68
CA ALA A 160 -14.07 -14.04 7.06
C ALA A 160 -15.09 -13.45 8.06
N GLY A 161 -16.25 -12.99 7.58
CA GLY A 161 -17.32 -12.43 8.41
C GLY A 161 -17.16 -10.94 8.75
N PHE A 162 -16.22 -10.24 8.12
CA PHE A 162 -16.01 -8.79 8.20
C PHE A 162 -16.67 -8.06 7.02
N ASP A 163 -17.89 -8.47 6.65
CA ASP A 163 -18.65 -7.82 5.60
C ASP A 163 -18.88 -6.33 5.94
N GLY A 164 -18.73 -5.45 4.94
CA GLY A 164 -18.76 -4.00 5.11
C GLY A 164 -17.47 -3.34 5.63
N PHE A 165 -16.39 -4.10 5.84
CA PHE A 165 -15.09 -3.51 6.18
C PHE A 165 -14.55 -2.66 5.02
N ARG A 166 -14.13 -1.43 5.32
CA ARG A 166 -13.78 -0.43 4.31
C ARG A 166 -12.34 -0.61 3.81
N VAL A 167 -12.18 -0.75 2.51
CA VAL A 167 -10.88 -0.79 1.82
C VAL A 167 -10.73 0.44 0.93
N LEU A 168 -9.86 1.37 1.34
CA LEU A 168 -9.53 2.61 0.66
C LEU A 168 -8.40 2.38 -0.34
N LEU A 169 -8.57 2.91 -1.55
CA LEU A 169 -7.54 2.84 -2.57
C LEU A 169 -6.86 4.18 -2.81
N PHE A 170 -5.55 4.12 -2.98
CA PHE A 170 -4.81 5.12 -3.75
C PHE A 170 -5.02 4.85 -5.25
N LYS A 171 -5.80 5.69 -5.93
CA LYS A 171 -6.02 5.63 -7.39
C LYS A 171 -5.71 6.99 -8.00
N ASP A 172 -4.87 7.01 -9.04
CA ASP A 172 -4.38 8.22 -9.72
C ASP A 172 -5.47 9.09 -10.40
N SER A 173 -6.69 8.57 -10.59
CA SER A 173 -7.76 9.27 -11.32
C SER A 173 -8.91 9.79 -10.45
N ASP A 174 -9.16 9.17 -9.30
CA ASP A 174 -10.31 9.45 -8.45
C ASP A 174 -9.80 9.67 -7.03
N GLY A 175 -9.26 10.86 -6.75
CA GLY A 175 -8.92 11.24 -5.39
C GLY A 175 -10.13 10.99 -4.50
N ILE A 176 -10.04 9.99 -3.62
CA ILE A 176 -11.11 9.38 -2.81
C ILE A 176 -12.30 10.33 -2.64
N LYS A 177 -13.23 10.33 -3.59
CA LYS A 177 -14.42 11.17 -3.52
C LYS A 177 -15.42 10.41 -2.66
N ALA A 178 -15.65 10.89 -1.45
CA ALA A 178 -16.82 10.45 -0.70
C ALA A 178 -18.05 10.90 -1.49
N ALA A 179 -18.88 9.94 -1.92
CA ALA A 179 -20.12 10.22 -2.66
C ALA A 179 -21.10 11.12 -1.87
N SER A 180 -20.83 11.36 -0.59
CA SER A 180 -21.71 12.01 0.38
C SER A 180 -21.06 13.14 1.20
N GLY A 181 -19.84 13.62 0.87
CA GLY A 181 -19.21 14.70 1.66
C GLY A 181 -17.71 14.90 1.45
N GLU A 182 -17.05 15.56 2.41
CA GLU A 182 -15.58 15.66 2.43
C GLU A 182 -14.95 14.31 2.82
N PRO A 183 -13.95 13.83 2.09
CA PRO A 183 -13.31 12.56 2.42
C PRO A 183 -12.49 12.64 3.72
N GLY A 184 -12.52 11.55 4.47
CA GLY A 184 -11.75 11.37 5.70
C GLY A 184 -10.26 11.53 5.46
N LEU A 185 -9.73 10.85 4.43
CA LEU A 185 -8.36 10.99 3.96
C LEU A 185 -8.27 12.07 2.87
N LYS A 186 -7.53 13.15 3.16
CA LYS A 186 -7.25 14.23 2.20
C LYS A 186 -5.85 14.08 1.62
N PHE A 187 -5.76 13.99 0.30
CA PHE A 187 -4.49 14.04 -0.44
C PHE A 187 -4.01 15.48 -0.56
N THR A 188 -3.40 15.99 0.51
CA THR A 188 -2.73 17.29 0.49
C THR A 188 -1.37 17.18 -0.19
N ILE A 189 -0.80 18.33 -0.55
CA ILE A 189 0.55 18.40 -1.13
C ILE A 189 1.60 17.88 -0.13
N ASP A 190 1.45 18.23 1.15
CA ASP A 190 2.34 17.77 2.22
C ASP A 190 2.24 16.24 2.40
N PHE A 191 1.03 15.69 2.34
CA PHE A 191 0.83 14.24 2.37
C PHE A 191 1.47 13.56 1.16
N GLY A 192 1.25 14.09 -0.05
CA GLY A 192 1.79 13.53 -1.29
C GLY A 192 3.32 13.53 -1.32
N PHE A 193 3.96 14.67 -1.08
CA PHE A 193 5.42 14.73 -1.01
C PHE A 193 5.99 14.03 0.22
N GLY A 194 5.26 13.98 1.33
CA GLY A 194 5.63 13.20 2.51
C GLY A 194 5.70 11.71 2.17
N MET A 195 4.67 11.19 1.49
CA MET A 195 4.61 9.80 1.03
C MET A 195 5.73 9.49 0.01
N LEU A 196 5.98 10.41 -0.94
CA LEU A 196 7.08 10.26 -1.88
C LEU A 196 8.43 10.17 -1.18
N ASN A 197 8.67 11.05 -0.19
CA ASN A 197 9.89 11.01 0.61
C ASN A 197 9.98 9.70 1.41
N ALA A 198 8.90 9.24 2.03
CA ALA A 198 8.88 7.99 2.78
C ALA A 198 9.23 6.78 1.88
N MET A 199 8.68 6.72 0.66
CA MET A 199 8.97 5.66 -0.30
C MET A 199 10.43 5.70 -0.76
N HIS A 200 10.92 6.86 -1.21
CA HIS A 200 12.31 7.00 -1.66
C HIS A 200 13.32 6.72 -0.54
N LEU A 201 13.06 7.22 0.68
CA LEU A 201 13.89 6.92 1.83
C LEU A 201 13.86 5.42 2.13
N GLY A 202 12.67 4.80 2.13
CA GLY A 202 12.53 3.37 2.31
C GLY A 202 13.37 2.58 1.32
N ASP A 203 13.30 2.89 0.03
CA ASP A 203 14.06 2.23 -1.04
C ASP A 203 15.57 2.39 -0.84
N VAL A 204 16.04 3.63 -0.65
CA VAL A 204 17.47 3.93 -0.46
C VAL A 204 18.01 3.24 0.79
N ILE A 205 17.27 3.31 1.90
CA ILE A 205 17.66 2.69 3.18
C ILE A 205 17.68 1.16 3.03
N ASN A 206 16.71 0.60 2.32
CA ASN A 206 16.66 -0.83 2.03
C ASN A 206 17.88 -1.26 1.19
N ASP A 207 18.22 -0.54 0.14
CA ASP A 207 19.40 -0.88 -0.67
C ASP A 207 20.70 -0.73 0.12
N LEU A 208 20.83 0.32 0.95
CA LEU A 208 22.03 0.56 1.75
C LEU A 208 22.22 -0.50 2.84
N ILE A 209 21.15 -0.99 3.48
CA ILE A 209 21.28 -2.01 4.53
C ILE A 209 21.89 -3.29 3.97
N TYR A 210 21.43 -3.73 2.80
CA TYR A 210 21.91 -4.94 2.12
C TYR A 210 23.30 -4.76 1.49
N GLN A 211 23.75 -3.52 1.27
CA GLN A 211 25.12 -3.23 0.84
C GLN A 211 26.12 -3.15 2.00
N ILE A 212 25.66 -2.86 3.22
CA ILE A 212 26.53 -2.67 4.40
C ILE A 212 26.58 -3.93 5.25
N ARG A 213 25.42 -4.53 5.57
CA ARG A 213 25.29 -5.64 6.53
C ARG A 213 26.20 -6.84 6.21
N PRO A 214 26.38 -7.28 4.95
CA PRO A 214 27.26 -8.42 4.64
C PRO A 214 28.73 -8.18 4.98
N PHE A 215 29.14 -6.92 5.10
CA PHE A 215 30.52 -6.50 5.38
C PHE A 215 30.71 -6.01 6.81
N GLU A 216 29.67 -6.00 7.66
CA GLU A 216 29.81 -5.54 9.04
C GLU A 216 30.86 -6.35 9.81
N VAL A 217 31.64 -5.65 10.63
CA VAL A 217 32.63 -6.30 11.52
C VAL A 217 31.92 -6.87 12.74
N ASN A 218 31.03 -6.08 13.34
CA ASN A 218 30.27 -6.45 14.52
C ASN A 218 28.87 -6.94 14.12
N LYS A 219 28.59 -8.23 14.34
CA LYS A 219 27.33 -8.84 13.94
C LYS A 219 26.12 -8.13 14.57
N GLY A 220 25.15 -7.71 13.75
CA GLY A 220 23.94 -7.01 14.14
C GLY A 220 24.10 -5.50 14.35
N GLU A 221 25.31 -4.96 14.17
CA GLU A 221 25.56 -3.52 14.29
C GLU A 221 24.79 -2.73 13.23
N THR A 222 24.75 -3.22 12.00
CA THR A 222 24.01 -2.58 10.90
C THR A 222 22.52 -2.48 11.25
N ASP A 223 21.91 -3.56 11.72
CA ASP A 223 20.48 -3.56 12.07
C ASP A 223 20.17 -2.58 13.20
N ARG A 224 21.03 -2.51 14.22
CA ARG A 224 20.88 -1.57 15.33
C ARG A 224 20.95 -0.13 14.83
N VAL A 225 22.00 0.23 14.08
CA VAL A 225 22.22 1.59 13.58
C VAL A 225 21.09 2.01 12.63
N PHE A 226 20.66 1.12 11.73
CA PHE A 226 19.58 1.41 10.79
C PHE A 226 18.23 1.59 11.49
N ARG A 227 17.90 0.82 12.54
CA ARG A 227 16.69 1.07 13.34
C ARG A 227 16.73 2.44 14.00
N GLU A 228 17.81 2.75 14.71
CA GLU A 228 17.98 4.05 15.37
C GLU A 228 17.98 5.25 14.39
N MET A 229 18.40 5.02 13.15
CA MET A 229 18.36 6.01 12.09
C MET A 229 16.94 6.20 11.55
N VAL A 230 16.24 5.11 11.24
CA VAL A 230 14.84 5.15 10.76
C VAL A 230 13.94 5.78 11.81
N ASP A 231 14.11 5.47 13.10
CA ASP A 231 13.37 6.09 14.19
C ASP A 231 13.54 7.63 14.21
N GLY A 232 14.77 8.12 13.98
CA GLY A 232 15.04 9.54 13.85
C GLY A 232 14.33 10.18 12.65
N LEU A 233 14.43 9.55 11.47
CA LEU A 233 13.75 10.00 10.25
C LEU A 233 12.23 10.01 10.41
N CYS A 234 11.67 9.02 11.11
CA CYS A 234 10.25 8.97 11.45
C CYS A 234 9.85 10.16 12.32
N GLU A 235 10.65 10.54 13.31
CA GLU A 235 10.36 11.72 14.13
C GLU A 235 10.45 13.02 13.32
N ASP A 236 11.44 13.15 12.42
CA ASP A 236 11.58 14.30 11.55
C ASP A 236 10.40 14.43 10.56
N LEU A 237 9.91 13.32 10.00
CA LEU A 237 8.74 13.29 9.13
C LEU A 237 7.45 13.59 9.89
N ARG A 238 7.30 13.07 11.11
CA ARG A 238 6.11 13.27 11.95
C ARG A 238 6.00 14.70 12.45
N SER A 239 7.12 15.29 12.88
CA SER A 239 7.16 16.61 13.51
C SER A 239 7.26 17.77 12.51
N ARG A 240 7.40 17.46 11.20
CA ARG A 240 7.55 18.43 10.13
C ARG A 240 6.39 19.44 10.10
N LYS A 241 6.74 20.72 10.14
CA LYS A 241 5.79 21.82 9.95
C LYS A 241 5.53 22.06 8.47
N SER A 242 4.26 22.11 8.10
CA SER A 242 3.82 22.51 6.75
C SER A 242 4.32 23.91 6.41
N PHE A 243 4.82 24.10 5.19
CA PHE A 243 5.19 25.42 4.71
C PHE A 243 3.93 26.22 4.36
N GLU A 244 3.77 27.40 4.97
CA GLU A 244 2.75 28.36 4.57
C GLU A 244 3.40 29.72 4.28
N ILE A 245 3.16 30.25 3.08
CA ILE A 245 3.75 31.51 2.60
C ILE A 245 3.38 32.68 3.50
N GLU A 246 2.20 32.64 4.13
CA GLU A 246 1.73 33.69 5.04
C GLU A 246 2.58 33.79 6.32
N GLU A 247 3.20 32.68 6.75
CA GLU A 247 4.07 32.63 7.92
C GLU A 247 5.51 33.01 7.58
N ARG A 248 5.99 32.63 6.38
CA ARG A 248 7.39 32.81 5.98
C ARG A 248 7.68 34.04 5.11
N ALA A 249 6.67 34.66 4.50
CA ALA A 249 6.88 35.83 3.64
C ALA A 249 7.23 37.10 4.45
N PRO A 250 8.01 38.04 3.89
CA PRO A 250 8.22 39.36 4.48
C PRO A 250 6.91 40.12 4.69
N GLU A 251 6.82 40.93 5.75
CA GLU A 251 5.60 41.68 6.12
C GLU A 251 5.01 42.51 4.98
N TRP A 252 5.84 43.09 4.10
CA TRP A 252 5.39 43.89 2.96
C TRP A 252 4.67 43.06 1.88
N ALA A 253 4.95 41.76 1.79
CA ALA A 253 4.41 40.86 0.78
C ALA A 253 3.16 40.09 1.27
N LYS A 254 3.01 39.90 2.59
CA LYS A 254 1.86 39.20 3.21
C LYS A 254 0.50 39.72 2.74
N PRO A 255 0.25 41.05 2.61
CA PRO A 255 -1.04 41.56 2.13
C PRO A 255 -1.37 41.13 0.70
N LYS A 256 -0.35 41.00 -0.19
CA LYS A 256 -0.54 40.59 -1.58
C LYS A 256 -0.91 39.11 -1.72
N PHE A 257 -0.35 38.26 -0.87
CA PHE A 257 -0.72 36.84 -0.82
C PHE A 257 -2.10 36.64 -0.18
N LYS A 258 -2.47 37.44 0.82
CA LYS A 258 -3.83 37.39 1.40
C LYS A 258 -4.92 37.82 0.42
N SER A 259 -4.65 38.80 -0.45
CA SER A 259 -5.63 39.31 -1.41
C SER A 259 -5.77 38.45 -2.68
N ASN A 260 -4.72 37.74 -3.09
CA ASN A 260 -4.75 36.92 -4.32
C ASN A 260 -4.62 35.42 -4.03
N LYS A 261 -5.76 34.73 -4.03
CA LYS A 261 -5.88 33.28 -3.77
C LYS A 261 -5.04 32.42 -4.73
N VAL A 262 -4.95 32.79 -6.01
CA VAL A 262 -4.18 32.03 -7.01
C VAL A 262 -2.69 32.15 -6.73
N LEU A 263 -2.21 33.37 -6.51
CA LEU A 263 -0.80 33.63 -6.19
C LEU A 263 -0.38 32.93 -4.91
N ARG A 264 -1.22 32.98 -3.87
CA ARG A 264 -0.98 32.28 -2.60
C ARG A 264 -0.87 30.77 -2.78
N ASN A 265 -1.84 30.17 -3.46
CA ASN A 265 -1.86 28.73 -3.67
C ASN A 265 -0.62 28.28 -4.46
N MET A 266 -0.26 29.00 -5.52
CA MET A 266 0.93 28.70 -6.32
C MET A 266 2.21 28.82 -5.47
N ALA A 267 2.37 29.90 -4.71
CA ALA A 267 3.53 30.09 -3.83
C ALA A 267 3.61 29.01 -2.74
N ASN A 268 2.47 28.62 -2.15
CA ASN A 268 2.40 27.52 -1.20
C ASN A 268 2.82 26.19 -1.82
N VAL A 269 2.34 25.86 -3.03
CA VAL A 269 2.72 24.63 -3.73
C VAL A 269 4.23 24.58 -3.96
N PHE A 270 4.81 25.65 -4.53
CA PHE A 270 6.25 25.72 -4.79
C PHE A 270 7.08 25.72 -3.51
N GLY A 271 6.63 26.44 -2.47
CA GLY A 271 7.30 26.48 -1.18
C GLY A 271 7.29 25.13 -0.47
N LYS A 272 6.14 24.43 -0.46
CA LYS A 272 6.02 23.06 0.05
C LYS A 272 6.90 22.09 -0.72
N TRP A 273 6.88 22.15 -2.05
CA TRP A 273 7.77 21.33 -2.89
C TRP A 273 9.24 21.58 -2.56
N HIS A 274 9.67 22.84 -2.51
CA HIS A 274 11.04 23.20 -2.17
C HIS A 274 11.42 22.71 -0.77
N GLU A 275 10.57 22.92 0.23
CA GLU A 275 10.84 22.49 1.61
C GLU A 275 10.92 20.96 1.71
N HIS A 276 10.09 20.23 0.96
CA HIS A 276 10.13 18.77 0.96
C HIS A 276 11.40 18.20 0.31
N MET A 277 11.96 18.89 -0.69
CA MET A 277 13.13 18.43 -1.45
C MET A 277 14.46 18.95 -0.90
N TRP A 278 14.50 20.22 -0.47
CA TRP A 278 15.71 20.94 -0.05
C TRP A 278 15.53 21.74 1.25
N GLY A 279 14.46 21.51 2.00
CA GLY A 279 14.28 22.12 3.32
C GLY A 279 15.45 21.79 4.24
N LYS A 280 15.88 22.76 5.05
CA LYS A 280 17.03 22.60 5.96
C LYS A 280 16.85 21.42 6.91
N ASP A 281 15.66 21.27 7.47
CA ASP A 281 15.35 20.19 8.41
C ASP A 281 15.47 18.82 7.73
N TYR A 282 15.00 18.71 6.47
CA TYR A 282 15.16 17.50 5.68
C TYR A 282 16.64 17.18 5.41
N LEU A 283 17.40 18.16 4.93
CA LEU A 283 18.82 17.95 4.63
C LEU A 283 19.61 17.61 5.90
N ASN A 284 19.30 18.25 7.03
CA ASN A 284 19.92 17.93 8.32
C ASN A 284 19.60 16.50 8.76
N ALA A 285 18.35 16.05 8.59
CA ALA A 285 17.94 14.67 8.85
C ALA A 285 18.73 13.68 7.98
N LEU A 286 18.88 13.95 6.69
CA LEU A 286 19.70 13.13 5.77
C LEU A 286 21.18 13.12 6.17
N HIS A 287 21.73 14.26 6.58
CA HIS A 287 23.09 14.35 7.07
C HIS A 287 23.28 13.53 8.35
N ALA A 288 22.38 13.66 9.33
CA ALA A 288 22.42 12.87 10.56
C ALA A 288 22.32 11.37 10.28
N ALA A 289 21.43 10.97 9.35
CA ALA A 289 21.30 9.59 8.90
C ALA A 289 22.60 9.08 8.27
N ARG A 290 23.23 9.88 7.41
CA ARG A 290 24.54 9.55 6.81
C ARG A 290 25.63 9.37 7.85
N GLU A 291 25.74 10.29 8.82
CA GLU A 291 26.76 10.19 9.89
C GLU A 291 26.55 8.93 10.74
N LYS A 292 25.30 8.58 11.05
CA LYS A 292 24.98 7.30 11.72
C LYS A 292 25.46 6.10 10.89
N MET A 293 25.15 6.05 9.59
CA MET A 293 25.60 4.95 8.74
C MET A 293 27.13 4.84 8.64
N ASN A 294 27.84 5.98 8.59
CA ASN A 294 29.31 6.00 8.56
C ASN A 294 29.96 5.47 9.84
N SER A 295 29.22 5.35 10.94
CA SER A 295 29.73 4.79 12.19
C SER A 295 29.85 3.27 12.18
N ILE A 296 29.23 2.58 11.21
CA ILE A 296 29.27 1.12 11.10
C ILE A 296 30.65 0.69 10.61
N GLU A 297 31.31 -0.17 11.38
CA GLU A 297 32.60 -0.73 11.00
C GLU A 297 32.40 -1.81 9.94
N VAL A 298 33.06 -1.65 8.78
CA VAL A 298 32.92 -2.55 7.63
C VAL A 298 34.27 -3.11 7.17
N ASP A 299 34.33 -4.41 6.93
CA ASP A 299 35.47 -5.10 6.33
C ASP A 299 35.17 -5.43 4.85
N ARG A 300 35.61 -4.54 3.96
CA ARG A 300 35.46 -4.70 2.50
C ARG A 300 36.48 -5.67 1.88
N THR A 301 37.37 -6.28 2.66
CA THR A 301 38.29 -7.31 2.16
C THR A 301 37.62 -8.68 2.05
N LYS A 302 36.48 -8.88 2.72
CA LYS A 302 35.63 -10.06 2.57
C LYS A 302 35.05 -10.12 1.16
N VAL A 303 35.26 -11.24 0.47
CA VAL A 303 34.64 -11.50 -0.83
C VAL A 303 33.19 -11.93 -0.61
N LYS A 304 32.25 -11.27 -1.30
CA LYS A 304 30.81 -11.56 -1.29
C LYS A 304 30.28 -11.56 -2.71
N SER A 305 29.39 -12.48 -3.07
CA SER A 305 28.76 -12.45 -4.38
C SER A 305 27.70 -11.36 -4.45
N LEU A 306 27.54 -10.78 -5.64
CA LEU A 306 26.47 -9.81 -5.91
C LEU A 306 25.25 -10.58 -6.38
N VAL A 307 24.27 -10.73 -5.50
CA VAL A 307 23.01 -11.41 -5.80
C VAL A 307 21.87 -10.41 -5.87
N LYS A 308 20.97 -10.60 -6.85
CA LYS A 308 19.73 -9.84 -6.96
C LYS A 308 18.58 -10.79 -7.24
N ILE A 309 17.52 -10.67 -6.46
CA ILE A 309 16.24 -11.36 -6.73
C ILE A 309 15.63 -10.73 -7.99
N THR A 310 15.16 -11.52 -8.95
CA THR A 310 14.49 -11.03 -10.17
C THR A 310 13.15 -11.73 -10.36
N GLY A 311 12.20 -11.08 -11.04
CA GLY A 311 10.92 -11.69 -11.44
C GLY A 311 9.75 -11.52 -10.47
N GLU A 312 9.98 -11.26 -9.18
CA GLU A 312 8.91 -11.07 -8.19
C GLU A 312 9.14 -9.82 -7.34
N PHE A 313 8.42 -8.74 -7.66
CA PHE A 313 8.50 -7.44 -6.96
C PHE A 313 8.24 -7.58 -5.46
N TRP A 314 7.21 -8.33 -5.08
CA TRP A 314 6.85 -8.54 -3.68
C TRP A 314 7.98 -9.13 -2.84
N ALA A 315 8.66 -10.16 -3.36
CA ALA A 315 9.76 -10.81 -2.66
C ALA A 315 10.94 -9.87 -2.38
N GLN A 316 11.10 -8.81 -3.20
CA GLN A 316 12.11 -7.77 -3.00
C GLN A 316 11.71 -6.75 -1.92
N ILE A 317 10.41 -6.51 -1.73
CA ILE A 317 9.87 -5.47 -0.84
C ILE A 317 9.22 -6.03 0.43
N THR A 318 9.39 -7.33 0.71
CA THR A 318 8.97 -7.95 1.97
C THR A 318 10.10 -8.72 2.61
N GLU A 319 10.00 -8.91 3.93
CA GLU A 319 10.97 -9.62 4.75
C GLU A 319 10.24 -10.74 5.54
N GLY A 320 11.01 -11.70 6.06
CA GLY A 320 10.50 -12.83 6.83
C GLY A 320 9.82 -13.89 5.98
N ASP A 321 8.78 -14.53 6.53
CA ASP A 321 8.02 -15.60 5.86
C ASP A 321 7.43 -15.18 4.50
N GLY A 322 7.09 -13.90 4.32
CA GLY A 322 6.51 -13.37 3.08
C GLY A 322 7.39 -13.54 1.84
N ASN A 323 8.71 -13.66 2.04
CA ASN A 323 9.67 -14.02 1.01
C ASN A 323 10.47 -15.29 1.36
N PHE A 324 10.00 -16.09 2.33
CA PHE A 324 10.67 -17.31 2.81
C PHE A 324 12.09 -17.07 3.34
N HIS A 325 12.33 -15.93 4.01
CA HIS A 325 13.64 -15.55 4.53
C HIS A 325 14.74 -15.51 3.46
N MET A 326 14.38 -15.15 2.22
CA MET A 326 15.30 -15.17 1.08
C MET A 326 16.52 -14.29 1.32
N PHE A 327 16.35 -13.08 1.86
CA PHE A 327 17.48 -12.18 2.10
C PHE A 327 18.48 -12.73 3.12
N ASP A 328 17.99 -13.22 4.26
CA ASP A 328 18.84 -13.85 5.29
C ASP A 328 19.59 -15.07 4.73
N PHE A 329 18.93 -15.86 3.87
CA PHE A 329 19.56 -16.98 3.17
C PHE A 329 20.67 -16.51 2.23
N LEU A 330 20.40 -15.54 1.36
CA LEU A 330 21.38 -15.00 0.41
C LEU A 330 22.59 -14.39 1.13
N GLU A 331 22.37 -13.59 2.18
CA GLU A 331 23.46 -12.99 2.96
C GLU A 331 24.39 -14.03 3.61
N ARG A 332 23.83 -15.19 4.01
CA ARG A 332 24.56 -16.30 4.62
C ARG A 332 25.34 -17.12 3.61
N GLU A 333 24.74 -17.47 2.48
CA GLU A 333 25.37 -18.29 1.45
C GLU A 333 26.42 -17.52 0.64
N GLY A 334 26.37 -16.19 0.68
CA GLY A 334 27.38 -15.29 0.13
C GLY A 334 27.08 -14.92 -1.29
#